data_AF-A0A2W6B2W3-F1
#
_entry.id   AF-A0A2W6B2W3-F1
#
_cell.length_a   1.000
_cell.length_b   1.000
_cell.length_c   1.000
_cell.angle_alpha   90.00
_cell.angle_beta   90.00
_cell.angle_gamma   90.00
#
_symmetry.space_group_name_H-M   'P 1'
#
loop_
_entity.id
_entity.type
_entity.pdbx_description
1 polymer ?
#
loop_
_entity_poly.entity_id
_entity_poly.type
_entity_poly.pdbx_seq_one_letter_code
_entity_poly.pdbx_strand_id
1 'polypeptide(L)'
;MLGLVTIAPTSIVAKPYPERTVRKGSRFLSYIGTTDHKTIGQMYLVTSFAFFLAGGLMAMLMRAELARPGLQILSQEQYNQLFTMHGTIMLLLFATPLVFAFA
;
A
#
# COMPACT_ATOMS: atom_id res chain seq x y z
N MET A 1 43.47 23.89 -44.37
CA MET A 1 42.04 23.51 -44.33
C MET A 1 41.78 22.59 -43.13
N LEU A 2 41.76 23.14 -41.90
CA LEU A 2 41.24 22.45 -40.71
C LEU A 2 40.67 23.55 -39.80
N GLY A 3 39.37 23.83 -39.98
CA GLY A 3 38.61 24.76 -39.16
C GLY A 3 38.35 24.13 -37.79
N LEU A 4 38.98 24.69 -36.76
CA LEU A 4 38.86 24.26 -35.39
C LEU A 4 37.50 24.74 -34.84
N VAL A 5 36.46 23.92 -35.04
CA VAL A 5 35.11 24.14 -34.50
C VAL A 5 35.22 24.12 -32.98
N THR A 6 35.25 25.31 -32.39
CA THR A 6 35.30 25.51 -30.95
C THR A 6 33.87 25.38 -30.42
N ILE A 7 33.49 24.18 -29.98
CA ILE A 7 32.21 23.95 -29.29
C ILE A 7 32.31 24.57 -27.89
N ALA A 8 31.58 25.66 -27.67
CA ALA A 8 31.45 26.27 -26.34
C ALA A 8 30.83 25.24 -25.37
N PRO A 9 31.39 25.05 -24.16
CA PRO A 9 30.83 24.13 -23.19
C PRO A 9 29.51 24.68 -22.66
N THR A 10 28.38 24.09 -23.07
CA THR A 10 27.07 24.42 -22.51
C THR A 10 27.11 24.06 -21.02
N SER A 11 27.06 25.08 -20.14
CA SER A 11 27.02 24.85 -18.70
C SER A 11 25.74 24.08 -18.35
N ILE A 12 25.89 22.86 -17.84
CA ILE A 12 24.77 22.08 -17.32
C ILE A 12 24.30 22.79 -16.05
N VAL A 13 23.31 23.68 -16.19
CA VAL A 13 22.62 24.28 -15.06
C VAL A 13 21.80 23.17 -14.41
N ALA A 14 22.38 22.49 -13.42
CA ALA A 14 21.67 21.53 -12.60
C ALA A 14 20.53 22.28 -11.89
N LYS A 15 19.29 22.03 -12.32
CA LYS A 15 18.09 22.60 -11.69
C LYS A 15 18.12 22.19 -10.20
N PRO A 16 18.06 23.14 -9.24
CA PRO A 16 18.15 22.82 -7.80
C PRO A 16 16.99 21.97 -7.26
N TYR A 17 15.92 21.81 -8.04
CA TYR A 17 14.71 21.13 -7.65
C TYR A 17 14.26 20.15 -8.75
N PRO A 18 13.80 18.93 -8.40
CA PRO A 18 13.24 18.00 -9.37
C PRO A 18 12.00 18.62 -10.02
N GLU A 19 12.01 18.75 -11.34
CA GLU A 19 10.89 19.29 -12.10
C GLU A 19 9.70 18.32 -12.03
N ARG A 20 8.85 18.51 -11.00
CA ARG A 20 7.70 17.66 -10.75
C ARG A 20 6.55 18.08 -11.68
N THR A 21 6.61 17.69 -12.96
CA THR A 21 5.48 17.86 -13.87
C THR A 21 4.36 16.89 -13.48
N VAL A 22 3.54 17.28 -12.51
CA VAL A 22 2.38 16.49 -12.10
C VAL A 22 1.28 16.68 -13.14
N ARG A 23 1.20 15.78 -14.12
CA ARG A 23 0.03 15.71 -15.01
C ARG A 23 -1.15 15.15 -14.20
N LYS A 24 -2.00 16.05 -13.68
CA LYS A 24 -3.07 15.76 -12.69
C LYS A 24 -4.08 14.67 -13.10
N GLY A 25 -4.17 14.30 -14.38
CA GLY A 25 -5.06 13.23 -14.86
C GLY A 25 -4.39 11.88 -15.18
N SER A 26 -3.05 11.79 -15.19
CA SER A 26 -2.37 10.56 -15.65
C SER A 26 -2.19 9.52 -14.55
N ARG A 27 -2.28 9.89 -13.27
CA ARG A 27 -1.79 9.02 -12.18
C ARG A 27 -2.56 7.72 -12.02
N PHE A 28 -3.88 7.75 -12.09
CA PHE A 28 -4.69 6.53 -11.94
C PHE A 28 -4.44 5.55 -13.10
N LEU A 29 -4.41 6.05 -14.34
CA LEU A 29 -4.03 5.27 -15.52
C LEU A 29 -2.59 4.74 -15.40
N SER A 30 -1.68 5.55 -14.86
CA SER A 30 -0.29 5.15 -14.62
C SER A 30 -0.18 4.04 -13.58
N TYR A 31 -1.03 3.98 -12.55
CA TYR A 31 -1.03 2.89 -11.57
C TYR A 31 -1.60 1.58 -12.13
N ILE A 32 -2.63 1.63 -12.97
CA ILE A 32 -3.22 0.42 -13.57
C ILE A 32 -2.27 -0.23 -14.58
N GLY A 33 -1.57 0.59 -15.38
CA GLY A 33 -0.63 0.12 -16.40
C GLY A 33 0.84 0.12 -15.96
N THR A 34 1.14 0.22 -14.67
CA THR A 34 2.54 0.28 -14.20
C THR A 34 3.19 -1.12 -14.25
N THR A 35 4.45 -1.17 -14.66
CA THR A 35 5.30 -2.36 -14.59
C THR A 35 6.47 -2.20 -13.61
N ASP A 36 6.55 -1.05 -12.94
CA ASP A 36 7.59 -0.75 -11.97
C ASP A 36 7.31 -1.46 -10.62
N HIS A 37 8.21 -2.38 -10.24
CA HIS A 37 8.10 -3.18 -9.00
C HIS A 37 8.05 -2.31 -7.74
N LYS A 38 8.68 -1.13 -7.75
CA LYS A 38 8.63 -0.21 -6.60
C LYS A 38 7.23 0.37 -6.42
N THR A 39 6.58 0.75 -7.53
CA THR A 39 5.20 1.24 -7.51
C THR A 39 4.22 0.12 -7.12
N ILE A 40 4.41 -1.08 -7.66
CA ILE A 40 3.58 -2.26 -7.33
C ILE A 40 3.73 -2.62 -5.85
N GLY A 41 4.95 -2.68 -5.32
CA GLY A 41 5.20 -2.94 -3.90
C GLY A 41 4.55 -1.90 -2.98
N GLN A 42 4.56 -0.62 -3.35
CA GLN A 42 3.84 0.43 -2.61
C GLN A 42 2.32 0.20 -2.60
N MET A 43 1.74 -0.23 -3.72
CA MET A 43 0.31 -0.55 -3.80
C MET A 43 -0.04 -1.75 -2.91
N TYR A 44 0.78 -2.80 -2.91
CA TYR A 44 0.63 -3.93 -2.00
C TYR A 44 0.72 -3.52 -0.53
N LEU A 45 1.70 -2.69 -0.16
CA LEU A 45 1.86 -2.23 1.22
C LEU A 45 0.63 -1.43 1.68
N VAL A 46 0.15 -0.48 0.88
CA VAL A 46 -1.03 0.33 1.20
C VAL A 46 -2.28 -0.54 1.33
N THR A 47 -2.50 -1.48 0.41
CA THR A 47 -3.67 -2.36 0.44
C THR A 47 -3.63 -3.33 1.62
N SER A 48 -2.50 -3.99 1.88
CA SER A 48 -2.33 -4.85 3.06
C SER A 48 -2.52 -4.08 4.36
N PHE A 49 -2.01 -2.85 4.45
CA PHE A 49 -2.22 -2.01 5.64
C PHE A 49 -3.70 -1.62 5.84
N ALA A 50 -4.44 -1.38 4.76
CA ALA A 50 -5.89 -1.15 4.84
C ALA A 50 -6.63 -2.38 5.39
N PHE A 51 -6.29 -3.58 4.92
CA PHE A 51 -6.85 -4.84 5.45
C PHE A 51 -6.40 -5.13 6.88
N PHE A 52 -5.18 -4.73 7.27
CA PHE A 52 -4.71 -4.81 8.65
C PHE A 52 -5.60 -3.99 9.59
N LEU A 53 -5.97 -2.76 9.20
CA LEU A 53 -6.88 -1.94 10.01
C LEU A 53 -8.28 -2.58 10.11
N ALA A 54 -8.81 -3.10 9.00
CA ALA A 54 -10.11 -3.77 8.99
C ALA A 54 -10.12 -5.03 9.88
N GLY A 55 -9.13 -5.92 9.72
CA GLY A 55 -8.98 -7.11 10.55
C GLY A 55 -8.68 -6.76 12.02
N GLY A 56 -7.88 -5.73 12.27
CA GLY A 56 -7.59 -5.22 13.60
C GLY A 56 -8.82 -4.68 14.32
N LEU A 57 -9.72 -4.01 13.60
CA LEU A 57 -11.00 -3.56 14.15
C LEU A 57 -11.87 -4.75 14.58
N MET A 58 -11.98 -5.80 13.74
CA MET A 58 -12.68 -7.03 14.11
C MET A 58 -12.03 -7.72 15.32
N ALA A 59 -10.71 -7.70 15.43
CA ALA A 59 -10.00 -8.22 16.60
C ALA A 59 -10.34 -7.44 17.88
N MET A 60 -10.46 -6.11 17.78
CA MET A 60 -10.89 -5.28 18.91
C MET A 60 -12.32 -5.60 19.34
N LEU A 61 -13.23 -5.87 18.41
CA LEU A 61 -14.59 -6.31 18.73
C LEU A 61 -14.61 -7.66 19.46
N MET A 62 -13.86 -8.65 18.99
CA MET A 62 -13.73 -9.94 19.69
C MET A 62 -13.10 -9.77 21.08
N ARG A 63 -12.08 -8.91 21.20
CA ARG A 63 -11.46 -8.57 22.49
C ARG A 63 -12.41 -7.85 23.43
N ALA A 64 -13.31 -7.02 22.91
CA ALA A 64 -14.34 -6.34 23.69
C ALA A 64 -15.36 -7.33 24.27
N GLU A 65 -15.76 -8.37 23.54
CA GLU A 65 -16.62 -9.44 24.09
C GLU A 65 -15.96 -10.16 25.26
N LEU A 66 -14.69 -10.52 25.12
CA LEU A 66 -13.96 -11.27 26.15
C LEU A 66 -13.55 -10.42 27.36
N ALA A 67 -13.81 -9.11 27.34
CA ALA A 67 -13.46 -8.22 28.45
C ALA A 67 -14.28 -8.50 29.72
N ARG A 68 -15.46 -9.10 29.58
CA ARG A 68 -16.29 -9.57 30.70
C ARG A 68 -16.86 -10.96 30.39
N PRO A 69 -16.98 -11.87 31.37
CA PRO A 69 -17.57 -13.18 31.15
C PRO A 69 -19.05 -13.06 30.74
N GLY A 70 -19.45 -13.74 29.66
CA GLY A 70 -20.80 -13.75 29.11
C GLY A 70 -20.90 -13.00 27.75
N LEU A 71 -21.87 -13.39 26.91
CA LEU A 71 -22.13 -12.70 25.64
C LEU A 71 -22.80 -11.35 25.94
N GLN A 72 -22.19 -10.25 25.50
CA GLN A 72 -22.69 -8.90 25.82
C GLN A 72 -23.05 -8.08 24.57
N ILE A 73 -22.23 -8.13 23.53
CA ILE A 73 -22.41 -7.27 22.33
C ILE A 73 -22.68 -8.12 21.07
N LEU A 74 -22.21 -9.36 21.02
CA LEU A 74 -22.31 -10.26 19.87
C LEU A 74 -22.93 -11.60 20.25
N SER A 75 -23.68 -12.21 19.33
CA SER A 75 -24.16 -13.58 19.49
C SER A 75 -23.03 -14.59 19.28
N GLN A 76 -23.21 -15.82 19.78
CA GLN A 76 -22.23 -16.90 19.61
C GLN A 76 -21.90 -17.16 18.12
N GLU A 77 -22.91 -17.09 17.26
CA GLU A 77 -22.73 -17.26 15.82
C GLU A 77 -21.93 -16.11 15.20
N GLN A 78 -22.24 -14.87 15.57
CA GLN A 78 -21.53 -13.68 15.09
C GLN A 78 -20.06 -13.69 15.53
N TYR A 79 -19.76 -14.14 16.75
CA TYR A 79 -18.39 -14.30 17.22
C TYR A 79 -17.61 -15.31 16.36
N ASN A 80 -18.19 -16.48 16.09
CA ASN A 80 -17.55 -17.51 15.26
C ASN A 80 -17.31 -17.03 13.81
N GLN A 81 -18.27 -16.29 13.24
CA GLN A 81 -18.12 -15.68 11.92
C GLN A 81 -17.03 -14.60 11.92
N LEU A 82 -17.01 -13.70 12.90
CA LEU A 82 -15.99 -12.66 13.03
C LEU A 82 -14.59 -13.25 13.21
N PHE A 83 -14.43 -14.31 14.00
CA PHE A 83 -13.15 -14.99 14.15
C PHE A 83 -12.64 -15.56 12.82
N THR A 84 -13.52 -16.22 12.07
CA THR A 84 -13.19 -16.79 10.76
C THR A 84 -12.82 -15.69 9.76
N MET A 85 -13.59 -14.61 9.70
CA MET A 85 -13.33 -13.49 8.79
C MET A 85 -12.08 -12.68 9.18
N HIS A 86 -11.84 -12.48 10.47
CA HIS A 86 -10.61 -11.88 10.97
C HIS A 86 -9.40 -12.70 10.54
N GLY A 87 -9.45 -14.03 10.74
CA GLY A 87 -8.38 -14.94 10.37
C GLY A 87 -8.09 -14.96 8.86
N THR A 88 -9.13 -15.05 8.02
CA THR A 88 -8.94 -15.04 6.55
C THR A 88 -8.38 -13.73 6.04
N ILE A 89 -8.84 -12.59 6.57
CA ILE A 89 -8.31 -11.26 6.20
C ILE A 89 -6.85 -11.12 6.63
N MET A 90 -6.50 -11.55 7.84
CA MET A 90 -5.12 -11.46 8.34
C MET A 90 -4.15 -12.39 7.60
N LEU A 91 -4.55 -13.63 7.33
CA LEU A 91 -3.69 -14.60 6.67
C LEU A 91 -3.57 -14.36 5.16
N LEU A 92 -4.69 -14.13 4.46
CA LEU A 92 -4.70 -14.10 3.00
C LEU A 92 -4.58 -12.69 2.43
N LEU A 93 -5.20 -11.68 3.04
CA LEU A 93 -5.24 -10.32 2.49
C LEU A 93 -4.20 -9.38 3.11
N PHE A 94 -3.72 -9.69 4.33
CA PHE A 94 -2.63 -8.97 4.97
C PHE A 94 -1.29 -9.67 4.81
N ALA A 95 -1.13 -10.90 5.33
CA ALA A 95 0.19 -11.54 5.39
C ALA A 95 0.76 -11.86 4.00
N THR A 96 -0.02 -12.49 3.11
CA THR A 96 0.45 -12.84 1.77
C THR A 96 0.90 -11.62 0.95
N PRO A 97 0.10 -10.55 0.79
CA PRO A 97 0.49 -9.45 -0.08
C PRO A 97 1.53 -8.53 0.58
N LEU A 98 1.60 -8.49 1.92
CA LEU A 98 2.67 -7.79 2.65
C LEU A 98 4.03 -8.42 2.35
N VAL A 99 4.13 -9.74 2.33
CA VAL A 99 5.40 -10.42 2.00
C VAL A 99 5.83 -10.08 0.57
N PHE A 100 4.92 -10.10 -0.40
CA PHE A 100 5.22 -9.72 -1.77
C PHE A 100 5.52 -8.22 -1.96
N ALA A 101 5.11 -7.35 -1.02
CA ALA A 101 5.44 -5.93 -1.08
C ALA A 101 6.94 -5.66 -0.83
N PHE A 102 7.63 -6.54 -0.11
CA PHE A 102 9.05 -6.42 0.24
C PHE A 102 9.98 -7.33 -0.58
N ALA A 103 9.42 -8.23 -1.40
CA ALA A 103 10.15 -9.12 -2.28
C ALA A 103 10.60 -8.41 -3.56
#